data_AF-A0A0E2BKV1-F1
#
_entry.id   AF-A0A0E2BKV1-F1
#
_cell.length_a   1.000
_cell.length_b   1.000
_cell.length_c   1.000
_cell.angle_alpha   90.00
_cell.angle_beta   90.00
_cell.angle_gamma   90.00
#
_symmetry.space_group_name_H-M   'P 1'
#
loop_
_entity.id
_entity.type
_entity.pdbx_description
1 polymer ?
#
loop_
_entity_poly.entity_id
_entity_poly.type
_entity_poly.pdbx_seq_one_letter_code
_entity_poly.pdbx_strand_id
1 'polypeptide(L)'
;MRKKHLTFIHRIQLSCANRFLVHKQHAFICDMYGSANEIHIIDLENPEEPKLIRSIPFKSAIGSVAIQNETLYATESGRAIHKFTLEDVSDPKYSDSYVLLGYDFYDLKWNASRAILAMNWDGVGIVDLNRSNEIQPKVKQKIEKEFVKRLIPSRDRFLLTNGISEDKFLYEISVQNETVEILSKHEFPNFNPSEVFAISNGVVLFGESKKGKKEYSSVLILDENLQAIGEPIRFERAPNVCLSLSDGNVLFGFDYSYALFDRLQHTIVPLFQQFEYGDSKEYIEVQSDRRQVDPEYDLDRYEDEERDPRLNDSYYIDSLKCAHKEGDYLFATHGESFISFRIADDSLFQKIL
;
A
#
# COMPACT_ATOMS: atom_id res chain seq x y z
N MET A 1 23.82 14.73 14.11
CA MET A 1 22.73 15.12 15.04
C MET A 1 21.56 14.20 14.70
N ARG A 2 20.96 13.50 15.68
CA ARG A 2 19.81 12.60 15.39
C ARG A 2 18.64 13.49 14.96
N LYS A 3 18.15 13.33 13.73
CA LYS A 3 17.00 14.08 13.26
C LYS A 3 15.73 13.37 13.72
N LYS A 4 14.80 14.15 14.29
CA LYS A 4 13.51 13.67 14.78
C LYS A 4 12.45 14.06 13.77
N HIS A 5 11.84 13.08 13.13
CA HIS A 5 10.88 13.33 12.06
C HIS A 5 9.45 13.19 12.52
N LEU A 6 9.21 12.24 13.42
CA LEU A 6 7.90 11.83 13.90
C LEU A 6 7.92 11.72 15.42
N THR A 7 6.86 12.18 16.06
CA THR A 7 6.59 11.96 17.48
C THR A 7 5.34 11.12 17.59
N PHE A 8 5.44 9.95 18.24
CA PHE A 8 4.29 9.10 18.53
C PHE A 8 3.28 9.86 19.39
N ILE A 9 2.00 9.75 19.01
CA ILE A 9 0.90 10.34 19.76
C ILE A 9 0.06 9.24 20.39
N HIS A 10 -0.58 8.42 19.55
CA HIS A 10 -1.62 7.50 19.98
C HIS A 10 -1.61 6.20 19.17
N ARG A 11 -1.98 5.09 19.82
CA ARG A 11 -2.15 3.77 19.23
C ARG A 11 -3.50 3.20 19.61
N ILE A 12 -4.25 2.76 18.61
CA ILE A 12 -5.47 1.97 18.78
C ILE A 12 -5.13 0.55 18.36
N GLN A 13 -5.27 -0.40 19.29
CA GLN A 13 -5.23 -1.82 18.96
C GLN A 13 -6.57 -2.24 18.33
N LEU A 14 -6.48 -2.90 17.20
CA LEU A 14 -7.59 -3.44 16.42
C LEU A 14 -7.42 -4.97 16.36
N SER A 15 -8.41 -5.66 15.79
CA SER A 15 -8.27 -7.08 15.44
C SER A 15 -7.53 -7.25 14.11
N CYS A 16 -7.50 -6.21 13.27
CA CYS A 16 -6.86 -6.22 11.97
C CYS A 16 -6.55 -4.78 11.50
N ALA A 17 -5.36 -4.56 10.92
CA ALA A 17 -4.96 -3.22 10.47
C ALA A 17 -3.78 -3.24 9.49
N ASN A 18 -4.03 -3.48 8.20
CA ASN A 18 -2.95 -3.44 7.21
C ASN A 18 -3.14 -2.36 6.12
N ARG A 19 -4.36 -1.88 5.95
CA ARG A 19 -4.74 -0.89 4.95
C ARG A 19 -5.82 0.00 5.52
N PHE A 20 -5.79 1.26 5.10
CA PHE A 20 -6.87 2.18 5.38
C PHE A 20 -6.98 3.20 4.27
N LEU A 21 -8.14 3.84 4.23
CA LEU A 21 -8.35 5.09 3.51
C LEU A 21 -8.93 6.11 4.48
N VAL A 22 -8.68 7.39 4.20
CA VAL A 22 -9.27 8.50 4.94
C VAL A 22 -10.31 9.18 4.06
N HIS A 23 -11.49 9.43 4.62
CA HIS A 23 -12.55 10.21 3.97
C HIS A 23 -13.14 11.18 4.97
N LYS A 24 -13.02 12.48 4.66
CA LYS A 24 -13.26 13.56 5.62
C LYS A 24 -12.40 13.27 6.87
N GLN A 25 -12.97 13.38 8.06
CA GLN A 25 -12.25 13.17 9.33
C GLN A 25 -12.39 11.73 9.86
N HIS A 26 -12.44 10.73 8.98
CA HIS A 26 -12.58 9.33 9.38
C HIS A 26 -11.66 8.41 8.58
N ALA A 27 -11.00 7.48 9.27
CA ALA A 27 -10.28 6.37 8.66
C ALA A 27 -11.16 5.12 8.61
N PHE A 28 -11.13 4.41 7.48
CA PHE A 28 -11.73 3.10 7.27
C PHE A 28 -10.62 2.07 7.14
N ILE A 29 -10.45 1.21 8.15
CA ILE A 29 -9.33 0.29 8.30
C ILE A 29 -9.82 -1.12 8.01
N CYS A 30 -9.05 -1.86 7.22
CA CYS A 30 -9.27 -3.27 6.96
C CYS A 30 -7.95 -4.04 6.85
N ASP A 31 -8.07 -5.36 6.68
CA ASP A 31 -6.95 -6.26 6.46
C ASP A 31 -7.09 -6.94 5.09
N MET A 32 -6.49 -6.33 4.08
CA MET A 32 -6.43 -6.90 2.73
C MET A 32 -5.61 -8.19 2.76
N TYR A 33 -6.14 -9.26 2.15
CA TYR A 33 -5.50 -10.60 2.09
C TYR A 33 -5.38 -11.33 3.43
N GLY A 34 -5.98 -10.79 4.49
CA GLY A 34 -6.02 -11.42 5.79
C GLY A 34 -7.23 -12.33 5.98
N SER A 35 -7.37 -12.84 7.20
CA SER A 35 -8.55 -13.59 7.65
C SER A 35 -9.62 -12.70 8.29
N ALA A 36 -9.33 -11.42 8.50
CA ALA A 36 -10.24 -10.53 9.20
C ALA A 36 -11.44 -10.16 8.34
N ASN A 37 -12.60 -10.15 9.01
CA ASN A 37 -13.91 -9.99 8.40
C ASN A 37 -14.60 -8.74 8.94
N GLU A 38 -13.87 -7.68 9.24
CA GLU A 38 -14.44 -6.42 9.70
C GLU A 38 -13.74 -5.21 9.09
N ILE A 39 -14.48 -4.09 9.05
CA ILE A 39 -13.95 -2.76 8.75
C ILE A 39 -14.08 -1.93 10.02
N HIS A 40 -12.97 -1.40 10.51
CA HIS A 40 -12.97 -0.46 11.62
C HIS A 40 -13.10 0.97 11.11
N ILE A 41 -13.86 1.79 11.84
CA ILE A 41 -14.04 3.21 11.56
C ILE A 41 -13.47 3.98 12.73
N ILE A 42 -12.44 4.78 12.45
CA ILE A 42 -11.75 5.62 13.42
C ILE A 42 -12.08 7.08 13.11
N ASP A 43 -12.57 7.79 14.11
CA ASP A 43 -12.72 9.25 14.09
C ASP A 43 -11.36 9.93 14.26
N LEU A 44 -11.10 10.91 13.40
CA LEU A 44 -9.87 11.70 13.30
C LEU A 44 -10.11 13.20 13.57
N GLU A 45 -11.29 13.62 14.06
CA GLU A 45 -11.57 15.02 14.39
C GLU A 45 -10.51 15.61 15.34
N ASN A 46 -10.07 14.82 16.32
CA ASN A 46 -8.86 15.10 17.08
C ASN A 46 -7.73 14.14 16.67
N PRO A 47 -6.78 14.57 15.82
CA PRO A 47 -5.67 13.72 15.37
C PRO A 47 -4.70 13.34 16.51
N GLU A 48 -4.73 14.05 17.64
CA GLU A 48 -3.96 13.68 18.84
C GLU A 48 -4.65 12.61 19.71
N GLU A 49 -5.95 12.39 19.51
CA GLU A 49 -6.71 11.38 20.22
C GLU A 49 -7.72 10.70 19.27
N PRO A 50 -7.25 9.96 18.24
CA PRO A 50 -8.14 9.20 17.38
C PRO A 50 -9.00 8.22 18.17
N LYS A 51 -10.22 7.95 17.71
CA LYS A 51 -11.18 7.08 18.44
C LYS A 51 -11.79 6.03 17.53
N LEU A 52 -11.68 4.75 17.92
CA LEU A 52 -12.48 3.70 17.30
C LEU A 52 -13.95 3.92 17.67
N ILE A 53 -14.77 4.32 16.70
CA ILE A 53 -16.19 4.62 16.92
C ILE A 53 -17.11 3.48 16.47
N ARG A 54 -16.64 2.61 15.56
CA ARG A 54 -17.44 1.51 15.02
C ARG A 54 -16.58 0.42 14.38
N SER A 55 -17.09 -0.81 14.42
CA SER A 55 -16.68 -1.91 13.53
C SER A 55 -17.89 -2.43 12.75
N ILE A 56 -17.72 -2.69 11.45
CA ILE A 56 -18.73 -3.30 10.60
C ILE A 56 -18.31 -4.75 10.31
N PRO A 57 -19.02 -5.77 10.82
CA PRO A 57 -18.68 -7.17 10.59
C PRO A 57 -19.22 -7.69 9.25
N PHE A 58 -18.49 -8.63 8.68
CA PHE A 58 -18.78 -9.36 7.45
C PHE A 58 -18.70 -10.87 7.72
N LYS A 59 -19.20 -11.69 6.79
CA LYS A 59 -19.19 -13.15 6.91
C LYS A 59 -17.87 -13.77 6.42
N SER A 60 -17.11 -13.05 5.60
CA SER A 60 -15.83 -13.50 5.05
C SER A 60 -14.82 -12.35 5.02
N ALA A 61 -13.57 -12.69 4.68
CA ALA A 61 -12.48 -11.75 4.68
C ALA A 61 -12.73 -10.56 3.74
N ILE A 62 -12.26 -9.38 4.14
CA ILE A 62 -12.36 -8.18 3.33
C ILE A 62 -11.19 -8.12 2.34
N GLY A 63 -11.51 -7.99 1.06
CA GLY A 63 -10.52 -7.91 -0.01
C GLY A 63 -9.96 -6.50 -0.17
N SER A 64 -10.82 -5.48 -0.14
CA SER A 64 -10.50 -4.08 -0.42
C SER A 64 -11.66 -3.17 0.00
N VAL A 65 -11.34 -1.90 0.24
CA VAL A 65 -12.32 -0.82 0.46
C VAL A 65 -12.04 0.33 -0.50
N ALA A 66 -13.09 0.96 -1.00
CA ALA A 66 -13.00 2.15 -1.83
C ALA A 66 -14.17 3.09 -1.57
N ILE A 67 -13.93 4.40 -1.67
CA ILE A 67 -14.98 5.40 -1.57
C ILE A 67 -15.15 6.11 -2.91
N GLN A 68 -16.39 6.25 -3.35
CA GLN A 68 -16.77 7.02 -4.52
C GLN A 68 -18.08 7.76 -4.24
N ASN A 69 -18.10 9.09 -4.45
CA ASN A 69 -19.31 9.92 -4.32
C ASN A 69 -20.09 9.68 -3.00
N GLU A 70 -19.44 9.83 -1.84
CA GLU A 70 -20.06 9.61 -0.51
C GLU A 70 -20.65 8.19 -0.32
N THR A 71 -20.11 7.21 -1.03
CA THR A 71 -20.47 5.80 -0.90
C THR A 71 -19.22 4.98 -0.63
N LEU A 72 -19.26 4.18 0.43
CA LEU A 72 -18.24 3.16 0.73
C LEU A 72 -18.61 1.85 0.04
N TYR A 73 -17.64 1.28 -0.64
CA TYR A 73 -17.69 -0.04 -1.23
C TYR A 73 -16.68 -0.94 -0.55
N ALA A 74 -17.12 -2.12 -0.11
CA ALA A 74 -16.29 -3.11 0.54
C ALA A 74 -16.40 -4.44 -0.21
N THR A 75 -15.28 -5.00 -0.68
CA THR A 75 -15.29 -6.34 -1.28
C THR A 75 -15.18 -7.39 -0.18
N GLU A 76 -16.11 -8.32 -0.16
CA GLU A 76 -16.11 -9.50 0.71
C GLU A 76 -15.77 -10.72 -0.15
N SER A 77 -14.61 -11.32 0.10
CA SER A 77 -14.06 -12.41 -0.70
C SER A 77 -15.02 -13.60 -0.77
N GLY A 78 -15.16 -14.15 -1.98
CA GLY A 78 -16.04 -15.26 -2.31
C GLY A 78 -17.53 -14.92 -2.31
N ARG A 79 -17.92 -13.66 -2.07
CA ARG A 79 -19.31 -13.31 -1.76
C ARG A 79 -19.85 -12.13 -2.57
N ALA A 80 -19.37 -10.92 -2.34
CA ALA A 80 -20.03 -9.71 -2.84
C ALA A 80 -19.16 -8.44 -2.78
N ILE A 81 -19.58 -7.39 -3.48
CA ILE A 81 -19.29 -6.00 -3.09
C ILE A 81 -20.47 -5.48 -2.27
N HIS A 82 -20.22 -4.98 -1.07
CA HIS A 82 -21.21 -4.30 -0.23
C HIS A 82 -21.13 -2.80 -0.42
N LYS A 83 -22.29 -2.15 -0.47
CA LYS A 83 -22.43 -0.71 -0.64
C LYS A 83 -23.02 -0.08 0.62
N PHE A 84 -22.36 0.95 1.12
CA PHE A 84 -22.80 1.74 2.27
C PHE A 84 -22.86 3.23 1.92
N THR A 85 -23.93 3.92 2.30
CA THR A 85 -24.02 5.38 2.19
C THR A 85 -23.25 6.04 3.33
N LEU A 86 -22.55 7.13 3.02
CA LEU A 86 -21.77 7.94 3.97
C LEU A 86 -22.41 9.31 4.24
N GLU A 87 -23.74 9.39 4.26
CA GLU A 87 -24.46 10.60 4.68
C GLU A 87 -24.04 11.02 6.10
N ASP A 88 -23.94 10.01 6.99
CA ASP A 88 -23.20 10.09 8.24
C ASP A 88 -22.00 9.13 8.15
N VAL A 89 -20.79 9.70 8.13
CA VAL A 89 -19.53 8.94 7.99
C VAL A 89 -19.26 8.10 9.24
N SER A 90 -19.75 8.55 10.40
CA SER A 90 -19.57 7.86 11.69
C SER A 90 -20.46 6.61 11.82
N ASP A 91 -21.55 6.56 11.05
CA ASP A 91 -22.51 5.46 11.03
C ASP A 91 -22.93 5.11 9.58
N PRO A 92 -22.02 4.53 8.77
CA PRO A 92 -22.32 4.13 7.40
C PRO A 92 -23.50 3.19 7.34
N LYS A 93 -24.47 3.49 6.48
CA LYS A 93 -25.69 2.68 6.34
C LYS A 93 -25.58 1.76 5.15
N TYR A 94 -25.76 0.46 5.39
CA TYR A 94 -25.85 -0.53 4.32
C TYR A 94 -27.00 -0.17 3.37
N SER A 95 -26.69 -0.14 2.07
CA SER A 95 -27.64 0.27 1.04
C SER A 95 -27.91 -0.85 0.03
N ASP A 96 -26.89 -1.58 -0.42
CA ASP A 96 -27.05 -2.63 -1.42
C ASP A 96 -25.84 -3.59 -1.42
N SER A 97 -25.91 -4.67 -2.18
CA SER A 97 -24.75 -5.51 -2.50
C SER A 97 -24.83 -6.11 -3.91
N TYR A 98 -23.66 -6.37 -4.48
CA TYR A 98 -23.50 -6.98 -5.80
C TYR A 98 -22.91 -8.37 -5.60
N VAL A 99 -23.63 -9.41 -6.01
CA VAL A 99 -23.25 -10.80 -5.76
C VAL A 99 -22.09 -11.22 -6.67
N LEU A 100 -20.96 -11.61 -6.07
CA LEU A 100 -19.71 -11.98 -6.74
C LEU A 100 -19.20 -13.34 -6.23
N LEU A 101 -19.97 -14.40 -6.47
CA LEU A 101 -19.68 -15.72 -5.88
C LEU A 101 -18.38 -16.34 -6.43
N GLY A 102 -17.55 -16.83 -5.52
CA GLY A 102 -16.42 -17.72 -5.82
C GLY A 102 -15.12 -17.04 -6.26
N TYR A 103 -15.00 -15.71 -6.13
CA TYR A 103 -13.78 -14.98 -6.47
C TYR A 103 -13.07 -14.41 -5.24
N ASP A 104 -11.74 -14.43 -5.26
CA ASP A 104 -10.93 -13.71 -4.27
C ASP A 104 -10.64 -12.29 -4.76
N PHE A 105 -11.00 -11.28 -3.98
CA PHE A 105 -10.82 -9.88 -4.39
C PHE A 105 -9.58 -9.29 -3.76
N TYR A 106 -8.73 -8.74 -4.60
CA TYR A 106 -7.44 -8.25 -4.20
C TYR A 106 -7.29 -6.73 -4.31
N ASP A 107 -8.09 -6.08 -5.15
CA ASP A 107 -8.11 -4.63 -5.29
C ASP A 107 -9.42 -4.19 -5.97
N LEU A 108 -9.86 -2.98 -5.64
CA LEU A 108 -11.04 -2.33 -6.23
C LEU A 108 -10.65 -0.92 -6.69
N LYS A 109 -10.92 -0.63 -7.97
CA LYS A 109 -10.70 0.67 -8.60
C LYS A 109 -11.90 1.10 -9.42
N TRP A 110 -11.90 2.37 -9.84
CA TRP A 110 -13.01 2.99 -10.56
C TRP A 110 -12.60 3.38 -11.98
N ASN A 111 -13.44 3.05 -12.95
CA ASN A 111 -13.43 3.71 -14.26
C ASN A 111 -14.84 4.28 -14.50
N ALA A 112 -14.95 5.60 -14.40
CA ALA A 112 -16.24 6.31 -14.39
C ALA A 112 -17.22 5.68 -13.38
N SER A 113 -18.35 5.14 -13.84
CA SER A 113 -19.39 4.52 -13.01
C SER A 113 -19.24 3.01 -12.83
N ARG A 114 -18.08 2.43 -13.16
CA ARG A 114 -17.83 0.98 -13.10
C ARG A 114 -16.76 0.65 -12.09
N ALA A 115 -17.00 -0.41 -11.34
CA ALA A 115 -16.03 -1.01 -10.45
C ALA A 115 -15.15 -2.00 -11.22
N ILE A 116 -13.83 -1.83 -11.11
CA ILE A 116 -12.81 -2.67 -11.72
C ILE A 116 -12.13 -3.45 -10.61
N LEU A 117 -12.14 -4.77 -10.73
CA LEU A 117 -11.67 -5.70 -9.71
C LEU A 117 -10.38 -6.37 -10.14
N ALA A 118 -9.41 -6.43 -9.24
CA ALA A 118 -8.34 -7.42 -9.29
C ALA A 118 -8.86 -8.69 -8.59
N MET A 119 -8.98 -9.79 -9.33
CA MET A 119 -9.64 -11.01 -8.87
C MET A 119 -8.68 -12.19 -8.73
N ASN A 120 -7.47 -11.95 -8.22
CA ASN A 120 -6.48 -13.00 -8.00
C ASN A 120 -6.27 -13.83 -9.29
N TRP A 121 -6.55 -15.13 -9.24
CA TRP A 121 -6.39 -16.06 -10.35
C TRP A 121 -7.38 -15.87 -11.51
N ASP A 122 -8.44 -15.09 -11.32
CA ASP A 122 -9.45 -14.81 -12.34
C ASP A 122 -9.15 -13.55 -13.18
N GLY A 123 -8.04 -12.86 -12.90
CA GLY A 123 -7.61 -11.69 -13.67
C GLY A 123 -8.36 -10.41 -13.28
N VAL A 124 -8.81 -9.66 -14.28
CA VAL A 124 -9.49 -8.37 -14.10
C VAL A 124 -10.98 -8.50 -14.41
N GLY A 125 -11.84 -8.00 -13.52
CA GLY A 125 -13.30 -8.06 -13.67
C GLY A 125 -13.93 -6.67 -13.73
N ILE A 126 -15.02 -6.54 -14.47
CA ILE A 126 -15.85 -5.33 -14.49
C ILE A 126 -17.20 -5.62 -13.84
N VAL A 127 -17.54 -4.84 -12.81
CA VAL A 127 -18.85 -4.90 -12.16
C VAL A 127 -19.69 -3.70 -12.59
N ASP A 128 -20.86 -3.99 -13.16
CA ASP A 128 -21.90 -2.99 -13.41
C ASP A 128 -22.71 -2.74 -12.13
N LEU A 129 -22.49 -1.58 -11.52
CA LEU A 129 -23.14 -1.19 -10.28
C LEU A 129 -24.63 -0.84 -10.43
N ASN A 130 -25.20 -0.92 -11.63
CA ASN A 130 -26.64 -0.76 -11.84
C ASN A 130 -27.40 -2.08 -11.85
N ARG A 131 -26.70 -3.21 -11.70
CA ARG A 131 -27.27 -4.56 -11.79
C ARG A 131 -26.99 -5.39 -10.53
N SER A 132 -27.44 -4.91 -9.37
CA SER A 132 -27.24 -5.60 -8.07
C SER A 132 -27.98 -6.92 -7.96
N ASN A 133 -29.02 -7.15 -8.77
CA ASN A 133 -29.79 -8.39 -8.82
C ASN A 133 -29.17 -9.49 -9.72
N GLU A 134 -27.98 -9.27 -10.28
CA GLU A 134 -27.29 -10.22 -11.14
C GLU A 134 -25.98 -10.72 -10.51
N ILE A 135 -25.58 -11.95 -10.84
CA ILE A 135 -24.23 -12.45 -10.50
C ILE A 135 -23.22 -11.74 -11.40
N GLN A 136 -22.21 -11.14 -10.78
CA GLN A 136 -21.15 -10.35 -11.40
C GLN A 136 -19.76 -10.93 -11.03
N PRO A 137 -18.65 -10.49 -11.64
CA PRO A 137 -18.60 -9.68 -12.87
C PRO A 137 -18.96 -10.52 -14.09
N LYS A 138 -19.73 -9.93 -15.01
CA LYS A 138 -20.07 -10.56 -16.30
C LYS A 138 -18.90 -10.56 -17.28
N VAL A 139 -18.05 -9.54 -17.20
CA VAL A 139 -16.88 -9.42 -18.07
C VAL A 139 -15.61 -9.59 -17.25
N LYS A 140 -14.77 -10.50 -17.72
CA LYS A 140 -13.49 -10.86 -17.11
C LYS A 140 -12.43 -10.96 -18.19
N GLN A 141 -11.23 -10.50 -17.88
CA GLN A 141 -10.07 -10.63 -18.74
C GLN A 141 -8.93 -11.24 -17.94
N LYS A 142 -8.48 -12.41 -18.40
CA LYS A 142 -7.27 -13.04 -17.89
C LYS A 142 -6.03 -12.41 -18.52
N ILE A 143 -4.95 -12.36 -17.76
CA ILE A 143 -3.60 -12.10 -18.26
C ILE A 143 -2.84 -13.44 -18.35
N GLU A 144 -1.70 -13.49 -19.06
CA GLU A 144 -1.07 -14.75 -19.51
C GLU A 144 -0.83 -15.78 -18.41
N LYS A 145 -0.48 -15.31 -17.21
CA LYS A 145 -0.13 -16.14 -16.06
C LYS A 145 -1.11 -15.99 -14.90
N GLU A 146 -2.30 -15.45 -15.20
CA GLU A 146 -3.50 -15.51 -14.39
C GLU A 146 -3.30 -15.07 -12.93
N PHE A 147 -2.69 -13.92 -12.63
CA PHE A 147 -2.68 -13.40 -11.26
C PHE A 147 -2.73 -11.89 -11.27
N VAL A 148 -3.73 -11.28 -10.67
CA VAL A 148 -3.81 -9.82 -10.55
C VAL A 148 -4.05 -9.47 -9.09
N LYS A 149 -3.05 -8.82 -8.49
CA LYS A 149 -3.10 -8.37 -7.09
C LYS A 149 -3.49 -6.90 -6.95
N ARG A 150 -3.07 -6.05 -7.89
CA ARG A 150 -3.23 -4.59 -7.78
C ARG A 150 -3.50 -3.97 -9.13
N LEU A 151 -4.35 -2.96 -9.13
CA LEU A 151 -4.65 -2.11 -10.28
C LEU A 151 -4.18 -0.70 -9.97
N ILE A 152 -3.22 -0.20 -10.73
CA ILE A 152 -2.69 1.15 -10.59
C ILE A 152 -3.33 2.05 -11.64
N PRO A 153 -4.21 2.99 -11.25
CA PRO A 153 -4.77 3.95 -12.19
C PRO A 153 -3.66 4.77 -12.84
N SER A 154 -3.70 4.91 -14.16
CA SER A 154 -2.81 5.77 -14.94
C SER A 154 -3.61 6.41 -16.06
N ARG A 155 -3.95 7.69 -15.90
CA ARG A 155 -4.82 8.45 -16.83
C ARG A 155 -6.16 7.72 -17.04
N ASP A 156 -6.47 7.30 -18.28
CA ASP A 156 -7.68 6.59 -18.69
C ASP A 156 -7.54 5.05 -18.65
N ARG A 157 -6.45 4.54 -18.05
CA ARG A 157 -6.00 3.15 -18.12
C ARG A 157 -5.58 2.64 -16.74
N PHE A 158 -5.29 1.34 -16.67
CA PHE A 158 -4.69 0.73 -15.49
C PHE A 158 -3.39 0.02 -15.82
N LEU A 159 -2.46 0.08 -14.89
CA LEU A 159 -1.20 -0.64 -14.91
C LEU A 159 -1.26 -1.76 -13.89
N LEU A 160 -0.74 -2.92 -14.26
CA LEU A 160 -0.63 -4.06 -13.35
C LEU A 160 0.60 -4.92 -13.69
N THR A 161 1.07 -5.62 -12.67
CA THR A 161 2.02 -6.73 -12.78
C THR A 161 1.30 -7.99 -12.31
N ASN A 162 1.82 -9.16 -12.69
CA ASN A 162 1.20 -10.41 -12.29
C ASN A 162 1.79 -11.02 -11.00
N GLY A 163 2.76 -10.37 -10.35
CA GLY A 163 3.41 -10.85 -9.12
C GLY A 163 4.17 -12.17 -9.19
N ILE A 164 4.21 -12.87 -10.34
CA ILE A 164 4.87 -14.17 -10.53
C ILE A 164 6.18 -13.94 -11.27
N SER A 165 7.28 -14.45 -10.74
CA SER A 165 8.63 -14.24 -11.28
C SER A 165 8.85 -14.72 -12.72
N GLU A 166 7.99 -15.58 -13.28
CA GLU A 166 8.10 -16.01 -14.68
C GLU A 166 7.59 -14.98 -15.69
N ASP A 167 6.71 -14.08 -15.28
CA ASP A 167 6.08 -13.09 -16.17
C ASP A 167 6.76 -11.74 -16.00
N LYS A 168 7.25 -11.24 -17.11
CA LYS A 168 8.19 -10.11 -17.16
C LYS A 168 7.54 -8.82 -17.60
N PHE A 169 6.21 -8.79 -17.64
CA PHE A 169 5.47 -7.72 -18.25
C PHE A 169 4.88 -6.77 -17.21
N LEU A 170 5.05 -5.48 -17.47
CA LEU A 170 4.10 -4.47 -17.02
C LEU A 170 2.97 -4.40 -18.05
N TYR A 171 1.75 -4.72 -17.63
CA TYR A 171 0.57 -4.69 -18.48
C TYR A 171 -0.09 -3.31 -18.41
N GLU A 172 -0.44 -2.77 -19.57
CA GLU A 172 -1.36 -1.63 -19.66
C GLU A 172 -2.71 -2.15 -20.15
N ILE A 173 -3.76 -1.91 -19.37
CA ILE A 173 -5.12 -2.30 -19.71
C ILE A 173 -6.04 -1.10 -19.83
N SER A 174 -6.95 -1.17 -20.79
CA SER A 174 -8.04 -0.23 -20.96
C SER A 174 -9.33 -0.86 -20.48
N VAL A 175 -10.21 -0.03 -19.92
CA VAL A 175 -11.60 -0.41 -19.69
C VAL A 175 -12.50 0.53 -20.46
N GLN A 176 -13.05 0.04 -21.57
CA GLN A 176 -13.98 0.78 -22.43
C GLN A 176 -15.14 -0.14 -22.82
N ASN A 177 -16.33 0.41 -23.04
CA ASN A 177 -17.47 -0.34 -23.61
C ASN A 177 -17.77 -1.71 -22.97
N GLU A 178 -17.62 -1.84 -21.65
CA GLU A 178 -17.84 -3.08 -20.88
C GLU A 178 -16.77 -4.17 -21.10
N THR A 179 -15.70 -3.88 -21.84
CA THR A 179 -14.58 -4.80 -22.04
C THR A 179 -13.34 -4.35 -21.27
N VAL A 180 -12.50 -5.32 -20.92
CA VAL A 180 -11.13 -5.08 -20.48
C VAL A 180 -10.22 -5.50 -21.64
N GLU A 181 -9.40 -4.58 -22.13
CA GLU A 181 -8.49 -4.83 -23.24
C GLU A 181 -7.05 -4.66 -22.77
N ILE A 182 -6.18 -5.63 -23.10
CA ILE A 182 -4.73 -5.49 -22.90
C ILE A 182 -4.20 -4.65 -24.06
N LEU A 183 -3.83 -3.41 -23.80
CA LEU A 183 -3.31 -2.49 -24.81
C LEU A 183 -1.87 -2.80 -25.16
N SER A 184 -1.06 -3.09 -24.14
CA SER A 184 0.36 -3.34 -24.29
C SER A 184 0.89 -4.23 -23.16
N LYS A 185 2.05 -4.83 -23.45
CA LYS A 185 2.88 -5.56 -22.51
C LYS A 185 4.28 -4.99 -22.63
N HIS A 186 4.75 -4.37 -21.57
CA HIS A 186 6.07 -3.76 -21.52
C HIS A 186 7.05 -4.72 -20.87
N GLU A 187 8.01 -5.21 -21.66
CA GLU A 187 9.14 -6.01 -21.18
C GLU A 187 10.37 -5.13 -20.99
N PHE A 188 11.19 -5.43 -19.98
CA PHE A 188 12.43 -4.71 -19.71
C PHE A 188 13.63 -5.66 -19.91
N PRO A 189 14.68 -5.27 -20.66
CA PRO A 189 15.76 -6.18 -21.03
C PRO A 189 16.49 -6.86 -19.85
N ASN A 190 16.62 -6.18 -18.72
CA ASN A 190 17.38 -6.62 -17.55
C ASN A 190 16.61 -6.42 -16.23
N PHE A 191 15.29 -6.31 -16.30
CA PHE A 191 14.44 -6.07 -15.14
C PHE A 191 13.13 -6.84 -15.28
N ASN A 192 12.71 -7.48 -14.20
CA ASN A 192 11.50 -8.28 -14.15
C ASN A 192 10.56 -7.72 -13.08
N PRO A 193 9.49 -7.00 -13.45
CA PRO A 193 8.60 -6.35 -12.49
C PRO A 193 7.69 -7.37 -11.78
N SER A 194 7.68 -7.34 -10.44
CA SER A 194 6.76 -8.13 -9.63
C SER A 194 5.68 -7.27 -8.98
N GLU A 195 5.98 -6.03 -8.60
CA GLU A 195 5.01 -5.11 -7.99
C GLU A 195 5.07 -3.72 -8.62
N VAL A 196 3.93 -3.03 -8.60
CA VAL A 196 3.77 -1.67 -9.12
C VAL A 196 3.08 -0.78 -8.09
N PHE A 197 3.56 0.47 -8.01
CA PHE A 197 3.08 1.50 -7.08
C PHE A 197 2.87 2.81 -7.84
N ALA A 198 1.75 3.48 -7.58
CA ALA A 198 1.49 4.80 -8.10
C ALA A 198 2.37 5.86 -7.41
N ILE A 199 2.86 6.83 -8.19
CA ILE A 199 3.44 8.08 -7.69
C ILE A 199 2.90 9.24 -8.53
N SER A 200 3.02 10.49 -8.06
CA SER A 200 2.37 11.65 -8.70
C SER A 200 2.76 11.84 -10.17
N ASN A 201 3.98 11.44 -10.57
CA ASN A 201 4.52 11.66 -11.90
C ASN A 201 5.04 10.36 -12.55
N GLY A 202 4.31 9.25 -12.36
CA GLY A 202 4.65 7.96 -12.97
C GLY A 202 4.38 6.79 -12.04
N VAL A 203 5.24 5.77 -12.11
CA VAL A 203 5.13 4.57 -11.28
C VAL A 203 6.48 4.10 -10.77
N VAL A 204 6.46 3.41 -9.63
CA VAL A 204 7.59 2.63 -9.14
C VAL A 204 7.29 1.17 -9.40
N LEU A 205 8.22 0.49 -10.06
CA LEU A 205 8.24 -0.96 -10.18
C LEU A 205 9.23 -1.52 -9.17
N PHE A 206 8.82 -2.55 -8.44
CA PHE A 206 9.73 -3.41 -7.70
C PHE A 206 9.85 -4.75 -8.44
N GLY A 207 11.04 -5.33 -8.43
CA GLY A 207 11.31 -6.52 -9.21
C GLY A 207 12.75 -7.01 -9.13
N GLU A 208 13.08 -7.98 -9.97
CA GLU A 208 14.43 -8.55 -10.04
C GLU A 208 15.20 -7.96 -11.22
N SER A 209 16.39 -7.43 -10.92
CA SER A 209 17.35 -6.96 -11.92
C SER A 209 18.42 -7.99 -12.19
N LYS A 210 18.84 -8.08 -13.46
CA LYS A 210 19.93 -8.94 -13.90
C LYS A 210 21.14 -8.13 -14.34
N LYS A 211 22.31 -8.43 -13.78
CA LYS A 211 23.60 -7.86 -14.21
C LYS A 211 24.62 -8.97 -14.41
N GLY A 212 24.81 -9.37 -15.67
CA GLY A 212 25.60 -10.55 -16.02
C GLY A 212 24.93 -11.84 -15.52
N LYS A 213 25.62 -12.59 -14.66
CA LYS A 213 25.08 -13.80 -14.02
C LYS A 213 24.42 -13.56 -12.66
N LYS A 214 24.44 -12.33 -12.15
CA LYS A 214 23.87 -12.00 -10.84
C LYS A 214 22.47 -11.43 -11.01
N GLU A 215 21.58 -11.88 -10.13
CA GLU A 215 20.22 -11.38 -9.98
C GLU A 215 20.10 -10.74 -8.60
N TYR A 216 19.37 -9.63 -8.50
CA TYR A 216 19.16 -8.88 -7.26
C TYR A 216 17.85 -8.11 -7.31
N SER A 217 17.17 -8.02 -6.18
CA SER A 217 15.99 -7.18 -6.04
C SER A 217 16.32 -5.70 -6.21
N SER A 218 15.42 -4.96 -6.85
CA SER A 218 15.64 -3.57 -7.22
C SER A 218 14.32 -2.84 -7.44
N VAL A 219 14.40 -1.52 -7.46
CA VAL A 219 13.33 -0.64 -7.91
C VAL A 219 13.70 0.01 -9.22
N LEU A 220 12.72 0.13 -10.12
CA LEU A 220 12.81 0.88 -11.37
C LEU A 220 11.69 1.93 -11.38
N ILE A 221 12.04 3.18 -11.65
CA ILE A 221 11.08 4.28 -11.68
C ILE A 221 10.78 4.60 -13.13
N LEU A 222 9.50 4.68 -13.45
CA LEU A 222 9.02 5.09 -14.76
C LEU A 222 8.35 6.46 -14.65
N ASP A 223 8.54 7.29 -15.66
CA ASP A 223 7.76 8.52 -15.80
C ASP A 223 6.31 8.24 -16.25
N GLU A 224 5.54 9.31 -16.42
CA GLU A 224 4.15 9.26 -16.88
C GLU A 224 3.94 8.67 -18.30
N ASN A 225 5.02 8.53 -19.08
CA ASN A 225 5.02 7.92 -20.41
C ASN A 225 5.65 6.51 -20.37
N LEU A 226 5.78 5.94 -19.17
CA LEU A 226 6.35 4.63 -18.89
C LEU A 226 7.82 4.50 -19.34
N GLN A 227 8.55 5.62 -19.46
CA GLN A 227 9.98 5.62 -19.74
C GLN A 227 10.78 5.50 -18.46
N ALA A 228 11.80 4.64 -18.47
CA ALA A 228 12.69 4.46 -17.33
C ALA A 228 13.45 5.75 -17.01
N ILE A 229 13.32 6.21 -15.77
CA ILE A 229 14.16 7.25 -15.20
C ILE A 229 15.39 6.56 -14.64
N GLY A 230 16.48 6.55 -15.40
CA GLY A 230 17.76 5.94 -15.02
C GLY A 230 17.74 4.40 -14.92
N GLU A 231 18.82 3.84 -14.39
CA GLU A 231 18.98 2.38 -14.21
C GLU A 231 18.27 1.90 -12.94
N PRO A 232 17.84 0.62 -12.88
CA PRO A 232 17.31 0.02 -11.66
C PRO A 232 18.26 0.16 -10.48
N ILE A 233 17.71 0.54 -9.33
CA ILE A 233 18.49 0.77 -8.11
C ILE A 233 18.27 -0.43 -7.19
N ARG A 234 19.37 -1.05 -6.73
CA ARG A 234 19.31 -2.21 -5.84
C ARG A 234 18.52 -1.87 -4.58
N PHE A 235 17.63 -2.79 -4.22
CA PHE A 235 16.70 -2.61 -3.15
C PHE A 235 16.30 -3.98 -2.59
N GLU A 236 16.56 -4.23 -1.32
CA GLU A 236 16.56 -5.61 -0.80
C GLU A 236 15.15 -6.19 -0.61
N ARG A 237 14.13 -5.33 -0.44
CA ARG A 237 12.74 -5.74 -0.20
C ARG A 237 11.78 -4.83 -0.95
N ALA A 238 10.58 -5.33 -1.24
CA ALA A 238 9.52 -4.52 -1.80
C ALA A 238 9.09 -3.44 -0.79
N PRO A 239 8.87 -2.19 -1.23
CA PRO A 239 8.24 -1.20 -0.37
C PRO A 239 6.81 -1.61 -0.05
N ASN A 240 6.38 -1.37 1.19
CA ASN A 240 4.98 -1.52 1.58
C ASN A 240 4.11 -0.41 0.97
N VAL A 241 4.68 0.81 0.91
CA VAL A 241 4.05 2.02 0.37
C VAL A 241 5.11 2.90 -0.31
N CYS A 242 4.70 3.59 -1.38
CA CYS A 242 5.49 4.64 -2.03
C CYS A 242 4.71 5.95 -1.90
N LEU A 243 5.28 6.94 -1.21
CA LEU A 243 4.65 8.23 -0.96
C LEU A 243 5.34 9.28 -1.82
N SER A 244 4.56 10.02 -2.60
CA SER A 244 5.08 11.10 -3.43
C SER A 244 5.32 12.33 -2.59
N LEU A 245 6.47 12.99 -2.80
CA LEU A 245 6.80 14.23 -2.14
C LEU A 245 6.58 15.43 -3.07
N SER A 246 6.27 16.59 -2.49
CA SER A 246 5.99 17.84 -3.21
C SER A 246 7.18 18.36 -4.02
N ASP A 247 8.40 17.91 -3.73
CA ASP A 247 9.62 18.22 -4.47
C ASP A 247 9.92 17.20 -5.60
N GLY A 248 9.02 16.26 -5.84
CA GLY A 248 9.13 15.24 -6.88
C GLY A 248 9.92 13.99 -6.48
N ASN A 249 10.46 13.95 -5.26
CA ASN A 249 11.08 12.75 -4.70
C ASN A 249 10.02 11.71 -4.28
N VAL A 250 10.49 10.50 -3.96
CA VAL A 250 9.62 9.41 -3.49
C VAL A 250 10.15 8.90 -2.16
N LEU A 251 9.28 8.84 -1.16
CA LEU A 251 9.56 8.20 0.12
C LEU A 251 9.04 6.76 0.07
N PHE A 252 9.94 5.80 0.16
CA PHE A 252 9.60 4.39 0.26
C PHE A 252 9.44 3.99 1.73
N GLY A 253 8.30 3.44 2.10
CA GLY A 253 8.05 2.90 3.45
C GLY A 253 8.18 1.38 3.48
N PHE A 254 8.79 0.85 4.54
CA PHE A 254 8.97 -0.58 4.83
C PHE A 254 8.43 -0.93 6.20
N ASP A 255 8.63 -2.20 6.55
CA ASP A 255 8.70 -2.60 7.94
C ASP A 255 9.86 -1.86 8.64
N TYR A 256 9.50 -1.12 9.68
CA TYR A 256 10.39 -0.42 10.59
C TYR A 256 11.37 0.63 10.02
N SER A 257 11.18 1.02 8.75
CA SER A 257 12.13 1.89 8.07
C SER A 257 11.55 2.61 6.86
N TYR A 258 12.27 3.59 6.36
CA TYR A 258 12.02 4.23 5.08
C TYR A 258 13.32 4.53 4.34
N ALA A 259 13.20 4.76 3.04
CA ALA A 259 14.28 5.26 2.20
C ALA A 259 13.76 6.39 1.31
N LEU A 260 14.58 7.40 1.07
CA LEU A 260 14.26 8.50 0.16
C LEU A 260 14.91 8.24 -1.19
N PHE A 261 14.12 8.24 -2.26
CA PHE A 261 14.63 8.39 -3.61
C PHE A 261 14.79 9.87 -3.94
N ASP A 262 16.03 10.31 -4.10
CA ASP A 262 16.36 11.62 -4.66
C ASP A 262 16.28 11.52 -6.19
N ARG A 263 15.23 12.13 -6.74
CA ARG A 263 14.94 12.10 -8.18
C ARG A 263 15.96 12.90 -9.00
N LEU A 264 16.54 13.96 -8.44
CA LEU A 264 17.52 14.79 -9.14
C LEU A 264 18.87 14.07 -9.25
N GLN A 265 19.29 13.41 -8.17
CA GLN A 265 20.55 12.67 -8.13
C GLN A 265 20.44 11.26 -8.68
N HIS A 266 19.23 10.74 -8.85
CA HIS A 266 18.95 9.34 -9.20
C HIS A 266 19.60 8.36 -8.20
N THR A 267 19.46 8.67 -6.91
CA THR A 267 20.04 7.88 -5.82
C THR A 267 19.02 7.60 -4.74
N ILE A 268 19.24 6.50 -4.04
CA ILE A 268 18.53 6.21 -2.80
C ILE A 268 19.41 6.69 -1.65
N VAL A 269 18.88 7.63 -0.87
CA VAL A 269 19.45 7.98 0.42
C VAL A 269 19.27 6.77 1.34
N PRO A 270 20.32 6.35 2.09
CA PRO A 270 20.31 5.13 2.87
C PRO A 270 19.04 4.90 3.69
N LEU A 271 18.69 3.63 3.87
CA LEU A 271 17.58 3.22 4.72
C LEU A 271 17.76 3.82 6.11
N PHE A 272 16.72 4.49 6.59
CA PHE A 272 16.64 4.99 7.96
C PHE A 272 15.68 4.10 8.72
N GLN A 273 16.19 3.50 9.79
CA GLN A 273 15.36 2.94 10.83
C GLN A 273 14.99 4.07 11.78
N GLN A 274 13.75 4.07 12.23
CA GLN A 274 13.31 4.96 13.28
C GLN A 274 13.19 4.16 14.57
N PHE A 275 13.66 4.72 15.69
CA PHE A 275 13.60 4.09 17.01
C PHE A 275 12.96 5.04 18.01
N GLU A 276 12.04 4.54 18.84
CA GLU A 276 11.60 5.19 20.07
C GLU A 276 12.76 5.12 21.07
N TYR A 277 13.23 6.28 21.51
CA TYR A 277 14.37 6.36 22.42
C TYR A 277 13.91 6.59 23.87
N GLY A 278 14.01 5.55 24.71
CA GLY A 278 13.56 5.61 26.11
C GLY A 278 12.07 5.98 26.21
N ASP A 279 11.67 6.73 27.24
CA ASP A 279 10.27 7.14 27.45
C ASP A 279 9.80 8.31 26.54
N SER A 280 10.63 8.76 25.59
CA SER A 280 10.42 10.04 24.90
C SER A 280 9.31 10.04 23.85
N LYS A 281 8.80 8.87 23.42
CA LYS A 281 7.85 8.73 22.30
C LYS A 281 8.33 9.35 20.98
N GLU A 282 9.60 9.75 20.89
CA GLU A 282 10.20 10.39 19.72
C GLU A 282 10.94 9.37 18.88
N TYR A 283 10.71 9.41 17.57
CA TYR A 283 11.41 8.56 16.62
C TYR A 283 12.63 9.25 16.03
N ILE A 284 13.80 8.64 16.27
CA ILE A 284 15.09 9.13 15.78
C ILE A 284 15.54 8.38 14.52
N GLU A 285 16.04 9.11 13.52
CA GLU A 285 16.74 8.48 12.40
C GLU A 285 18.04 7.82 12.84
N VAL A 286 18.18 6.55 12.49
CA VAL A 286 19.43 5.80 12.52
C VAL A 286 19.63 5.23 11.12
N GLN A 287 20.74 5.62 10.49
CA GLN A 287 21.14 5.04 9.23
C GLN A 287 21.41 3.54 9.44
N SER A 288 20.72 2.69 8.68
CA SER A 288 20.95 1.25 8.73
C SER A 288 22.39 0.94 8.31
N ASP A 289 23.16 0.31 9.20
CA ASP A 289 24.50 -0.16 8.86
C ASP A 289 24.38 -1.35 7.89
N ARG A 290 25.19 -1.38 6.83
CA ARG A 290 25.16 -2.41 5.76
C ARG A 290 25.41 -3.84 6.26
N ARG A 291 25.75 -4.01 7.54
CA ARG A 291 26.12 -5.27 8.20
C ARG A 291 25.11 -5.76 9.24
N GLN A 292 24.14 -4.94 9.65
CA GLN A 292 23.11 -5.35 10.60
C GLN A 292 21.91 -5.91 9.82
N VAL A 293 21.94 -7.23 9.64
CA VAL A 293 20.82 -8.00 9.14
C VAL A 293 19.75 -8.08 10.23
N ASP A 294 18.50 -8.02 9.77
CA ASP A 294 17.24 -8.08 10.51
C ASP A 294 17.24 -9.08 11.69
N PRO A 295 16.90 -8.66 12.93
CA PRO A 295 16.77 -9.58 14.07
C PRO A 295 15.61 -10.58 13.94
N GLU A 296 14.65 -10.38 13.04
CA GLU A 296 13.49 -11.27 12.87
C GLU A 296 13.77 -12.50 11.99
N TYR A 297 14.93 -12.54 11.31
CA TYR A 297 15.29 -13.61 10.37
C TYR A 297 16.63 -14.30 10.64
N ASP A 298 17.31 -13.96 11.74
CA ASP A 298 18.55 -14.62 12.13
C ASP A 298 18.27 -15.83 13.03
N LEU A 299 17.79 -16.92 12.43
CA LEU A 299 17.60 -18.19 13.15
C LEU A 299 18.91 -18.94 13.42
N ASP A 300 20.06 -18.47 12.89
CA ASP A 300 21.32 -19.21 12.90
C ASP A 300 22.57 -18.47 13.42
N ARG A 301 22.53 -17.17 13.78
CA ARG A 301 23.66 -16.55 14.53
C ARG A 301 23.61 -16.87 16.02
N TYR A 302 24.09 -18.07 16.36
CA TYR A 302 24.84 -18.24 17.60
C TYR A 302 26.30 -17.86 17.32
N GLU A 303 26.88 -17.12 18.27
CA GLU A 303 28.31 -16.80 18.44
C GLU A 303 28.76 -15.38 18.00
N ASP A 304 28.90 -14.54 19.03
CA ASP A 304 29.94 -13.53 19.24
C ASP A 304 30.16 -12.45 18.19
N GLU A 305 29.26 -11.45 18.14
CA GLU A 305 29.63 -10.06 17.86
C GLU A 305 28.96 -9.15 18.90
N GLU A 306 29.72 -8.20 19.44
CA GLU A 306 29.39 -7.30 20.56
C GLU A 306 27.93 -6.80 20.52
N ARG A 307 27.11 -7.22 21.51
CA ARG A 307 25.77 -6.67 21.73
C ARG A 307 25.86 -5.15 21.89
N ASP A 308 25.23 -4.43 20.98
CA ASP A 308 25.15 -2.97 21.01
C ASP A 308 24.37 -2.51 22.27
N PRO A 309 24.99 -1.74 23.18
CA PRO A 309 24.32 -1.25 24.39
C PRO A 309 23.17 -0.27 24.13
N ARG A 310 22.90 0.11 22.86
CA ARG A 310 21.75 0.92 22.44
C ARG A 310 20.42 0.14 22.33
N LEU A 311 20.45 -1.19 22.42
CA LEU A 311 19.30 -2.09 22.23
C LEU A 311 18.51 -2.39 23.51
N ASN A 312 18.93 -1.92 24.69
CA ASN A 312 18.28 -2.34 25.94
C ASN A 312 16.95 -1.65 26.24
N ASP A 313 16.63 -0.51 25.60
CA ASP A 313 15.39 0.27 25.86
C ASP A 313 14.82 0.95 24.60
N SER A 314 15.07 0.39 23.40
CA SER A 314 14.64 0.99 22.12
C SER A 314 13.55 0.17 21.44
N TYR A 315 12.36 0.74 21.27
CA TYR A 315 11.29 0.14 20.45
C TYR A 315 11.42 0.64 19.02
N TYR A 316 11.41 -0.25 18.02
CA TYR A 316 11.49 0.13 16.61
C TYR A 316 10.26 0.97 16.21
N ILE A 317 10.38 1.86 15.22
CA ILE A 317 9.17 2.40 14.58
C ILE A 317 8.50 1.26 13.90
N ASP A 318 7.21 1.18 14.10
CA ASP A 318 6.39 0.07 13.68
C ASP A 318 6.02 0.23 12.18
N SER A 319 6.07 -0.87 11.40
CA SER A 319 5.91 -0.92 9.93
C SER A 319 4.97 0.12 9.30
N LEU A 320 5.43 0.78 8.23
CA LEU A 320 4.62 1.67 7.38
C LEU A 320 3.85 0.87 6.32
N LYS A 321 2.94 -0.02 6.74
CA LYS A 321 2.16 -0.86 5.80
C LYS A 321 1.27 -0.02 4.88
N CYS A 322 0.66 1.00 5.46
CA CYS A 322 -0.19 2.00 4.82
C CYS A 322 -0.01 3.29 5.62
N ALA A 323 -0.01 4.44 4.94
CA ALA A 323 0.18 5.73 5.60
C ALA A 323 -0.60 6.83 4.87
N HIS A 324 -1.05 7.82 5.63
CA HIS A 324 -1.76 8.99 5.14
C HIS A 324 -1.32 10.22 5.93
N LYS A 325 -1.00 11.31 5.25
CA LYS A 325 -0.69 12.59 5.88
C LYS A 325 -1.92 13.50 5.84
N GLU A 326 -2.22 14.12 6.97
CA GLU A 326 -3.23 15.17 7.06
C GLU A 326 -2.68 16.31 7.93
N GLY A 327 -2.49 17.48 7.31
CA GLY A 327 -1.82 18.61 7.97
C GLY A 327 -0.42 18.23 8.47
N ASP A 328 -0.19 18.42 9.76
CA ASP A 328 1.05 18.10 10.48
C ASP A 328 1.03 16.70 11.13
N TYR A 329 0.07 15.85 10.74
CA TYR A 329 -0.10 14.51 11.28
C TYR A 329 0.14 13.44 10.22
N LEU A 330 0.76 12.36 10.64
CA LEU A 330 0.88 11.13 9.86
C LEU A 330 0.10 10.03 10.56
N PHE A 331 -0.83 9.42 9.84
CA PHE A 331 -1.51 8.21 10.25
C PHE A 331 -0.89 7.01 9.56
N ALA A 332 -0.76 5.90 10.27
CA ALA A 332 -0.25 4.65 9.69
C ALA A 332 -0.89 3.43 10.35
N THR A 333 -0.85 2.30 9.65
CA THR A 333 -1.23 1.00 10.20
C THR A 333 -0.01 0.13 10.43
N HIS A 334 0.03 -0.55 11.57
CA HIS A 334 1.09 -1.46 11.97
C HIS A 334 0.52 -2.73 12.59
N GLY A 335 0.93 -3.91 12.12
CA GLY A 335 0.43 -5.17 12.71
C GLY A 335 -1.10 -5.19 12.69
N GLU A 336 -1.70 -5.14 13.88
CA GLU A 336 -3.14 -5.00 14.10
C GLU A 336 -3.47 -3.66 14.81
N SER A 337 -2.68 -2.62 14.62
CA SER A 337 -2.86 -1.30 15.23
C SER A 337 -3.01 -0.19 14.19
N PHE A 338 -3.77 0.84 14.55
CA PHE A 338 -3.76 2.16 13.90
C PHE A 338 -3.01 3.16 14.77
N ILE A 339 -2.09 3.92 14.17
CA ILE A 339 -1.15 4.80 14.88
C ILE A 339 -1.22 6.21 14.30
N SER A 340 -1.08 7.21 15.17
CA SER A 340 -0.92 8.62 14.81
C SER A 340 0.43 9.16 15.28
N PHE A 341 1.02 10.01 14.45
CA PHE A 341 2.26 10.73 14.73
C PHE A 341 2.07 12.21 14.45
N ARG A 342 2.75 13.06 15.24
CA ARG A 342 3.01 14.46 14.89
C ARG A 342 4.28 14.54 14.06
N ILE A 343 4.22 15.25 12.96
CA ILE A 343 5.35 15.48 12.06
C ILE A 343 6.10 16.73 12.53
N ALA A 344 7.43 16.66 12.62
CA ALA A 344 8.25 17.82 12.93
C ALA A 344 8.26 18.84 11.76
N ASP A 345 8.33 20.14 12.06
CA ASP A 345 8.24 21.22 11.06
C ASP A 345 9.30 21.13 9.94
N ASP A 346 10.51 20.67 10.27
CA ASP A 346 11.64 20.52 9.33
C ASP A 346 11.75 19.08 8.75
N SER A 347 10.76 18.24 9.02
CA SER A 347 10.71 16.85 8.59
C SER A 347 10.44 16.73 7.09
N LEU A 348 11.10 15.78 6.43
CA LEU A 348 10.78 15.44 5.05
C LEU A 348 9.33 14.91 4.90
N PHE A 349 8.75 14.34 5.96
CA PHE A 349 7.37 13.86 5.96
C PHE A 349 6.38 15.01 5.76
N GLN A 350 6.76 16.27 6.06
CA GLN A 350 5.93 17.43 5.73
C GLN A 350 5.68 17.59 4.23
N LYS A 351 6.56 17.03 3.39
CA LYS A 351 6.47 17.11 1.94
C LYS A 351 5.56 16.03 1.33
N ILE A 352 5.07 15.07 2.11
CA ILE A 352 4.15 14.04 1.58
C ILE A 352 2.90 14.73 1.04
N LEU A 353 2.50 14.35 -0.17
CA LEU A 353 1.35 14.88 -0.90
C LEU A 353 0.03 14.23 -0.49
#